data_AF-A0A8H7V5Q1-F1
#
_entry.id   AF-A0A8H7V5Q1-F1
#
_cell.length_a   1.000
_cell.length_b   1.000
_cell.length_c   1.000
_cell.angle_alpha   90.00
_cell.angle_beta   90.00
_cell.angle_gamma   90.00
#
_symmetry.space_group_name_H-M   'P 1'
#
loop_
_entity.id
_entity.type
_entity.pdbx_description
1 polymer ?
#
loop_
_entity_poly.entity_id
_entity_poly.type
_entity_poly.pdbx_seq_one_letter_code
_entity_poly.pdbx_strand_id
1 'polypeptide(L)'
;MVVNELPAEEREAIRKLQNDISSLYAIVSEDYKEEWQKECAKKAYTECPDVVTQVEQGCKDLGILDLCQIIPVESDYYDWELQQRAFRVNAPSKEHMCKSVVLENTRCTHEDISDPNYSRYYCVITQYVKPVNTQKLLNFCRGLKNKEISKKYYNYRLADPEVSLKLTGYKKGGVCPIGMKQPIPIILAESITKLEPPVIYLGAGHIDWKLGIPVSTFIEATNCFVANLD
;
A
#
# COMPACT_ATOMS: atom_id res chain seq x y z
N MET A 1 23.07 -17.18 5.00
CA MET A 1 23.74 -16.09 5.73
C MET A 1 22.89 -14.86 5.57
N VAL A 2 22.24 -14.43 6.65
CA VAL A 2 21.33 -13.27 6.66
C VAL A 2 22.17 -12.00 6.75
N VAL A 3 21.77 -10.89 6.11
CA VAL A 3 22.53 -9.61 6.14
C VAL A 3 22.88 -9.15 7.56
N ASN A 4 22.01 -9.46 8.54
CA ASN A 4 22.22 -9.13 9.95
C ASN A 4 23.38 -9.89 10.60
N GLU A 5 23.77 -11.05 10.05
CA GLU A 5 24.87 -11.89 10.53
C GLU A 5 26.24 -11.43 9.99
N LEU A 6 26.26 -10.49 9.05
CA LEU A 6 27.50 -9.97 8.47
C LEU A 6 28.26 -9.05 9.45
N PRO A 7 29.59 -8.92 9.31
CA PRO A 7 30.39 -7.91 10.00
C PRO A 7 29.84 -6.48 9.81
N ALA A 8 30.11 -5.61 10.79
CA ALA A 8 29.57 -4.25 10.78
C ALA A 8 29.99 -3.43 9.55
N GLU A 9 31.23 -3.59 9.10
CA GLU A 9 31.77 -2.93 7.91
C GLU A 9 31.02 -3.36 6.63
N GLU A 10 30.77 -4.65 6.47
CA GLU A 10 30.02 -5.19 5.33
C GLU A 10 28.57 -4.71 5.34
N ARG A 11 27.92 -4.64 6.50
CA ARG A 11 26.57 -4.08 6.64
C ARG A 11 26.53 -2.60 6.24
N GLU A 12 27.56 -1.84 6.59
CA GLU A 12 27.64 -0.42 6.21
C GLU A 12 27.89 -0.25 4.71
N ALA A 13 28.75 -1.08 4.11
CA ALA A 13 28.94 -1.11 2.66
C ALA A 13 27.63 -1.44 1.92
N ILE A 14 26.85 -2.40 2.41
CA ILE A 14 25.53 -2.74 1.85
C ILE A 14 24.56 -1.56 1.94
N ARG A 15 24.50 -0.87 3.09
CA ARG A 15 23.65 0.32 3.24
C ARG A 15 24.04 1.43 2.28
N LYS A 16 25.34 1.68 2.12
CA LYS A 16 25.84 2.66 1.16
C LYS A 16 25.39 2.32 -0.25
N LEU A 17 25.56 1.07 -0.67
CA LEU A 17 25.11 0.60 -1.99
C LEU A 17 23.59 0.76 -2.17
N GLN A 18 22.79 0.46 -1.14
CA GLN A 18 21.33 0.66 -1.19
C GLN A 18 20.96 2.14 -1.39
N ASN A 19 21.66 3.05 -0.72
CA ASN A 19 21.44 4.49 -0.87
C ASN A 19 21.87 4.98 -2.26
N ASP A 20 23.00 4.49 -2.77
CA ASP A 20 23.50 4.83 -4.11
C ASP A 20 22.50 4.37 -5.19
N ILE A 21 21.95 3.14 -5.08
CA ILE A 21 20.91 2.62 -5.98
C ILE A 21 19.64 3.48 -5.90
N SER A 22 19.16 3.79 -4.69
CA SER A 22 17.95 4.60 -4.49
C SER A 22 18.12 6.00 -5.09
N SER A 23 19.32 6.60 -4.93
CA SER A 23 19.65 7.90 -5.52
C SER A 23 19.70 7.84 -7.04
N LEU A 24 20.20 6.74 -7.62
CA LEU A 24 20.20 6.53 -9.06
C LEU A 24 18.78 6.52 -9.62
N TYR A 25 17.84 5.80 -8.99
CA TYR A 25 16.43 5.80 -9.41
C TYR A 25 15.80 7.19 -9.42
N ALA A 26 16.16 8.05 -8.47
CA ALA A 26 15.69 9.44 -8.47
C ALA A 26 16.26 10.24 -9.66
N ILE A 27 17.50 9.98 -10.06
CA ILE A 27 18.12 10.61 -11.23
C ILE A 27 17.47 10.12 -12.53
N VAL A 28 17.15 8.82 -12.63
CA VAL A 28 16.57 8.20 -13.83
C VAL A 28 15.04 8.09 -13.76
N SER A 29 14.37 8.95 -12.98
CA SER A 29 12.93 8.82 -12.71
C SER A 29 12.06 8.90 -13.96
N GLU A 30 12.42 9.75 -14.92
CA GLU A 30 11.69 9.83 -16.20
C GLU A 30 11.87 8.57 -17.04
N ASP A 31 13.10 8.06 -17.18
CA ASP A 31 13.37 6.80 -17.87
C ASP A 31 12.62 5.62 -17.21
N TYR A 32 12.54 5.63 -15.87
CA TYR A 32 11.78 4.64 -15.11
C TYR A 32 10.28 4.71 -15.42
N LYS A 33 9.71 5.91 -15.57
CA LYS A 33 8.29 6.08 -15.96
C LYS A 33 8.03 5.63 -17.39
N GLU A 34 8.94 5.87 -18.32
CA GLU A 34 8.82 5.37 -19.69
C GLU A 34 8.85 3.84 -19.73
N GLU A 35 9.76 3.22 -18.98
CA GLU A 35 9.84 1.76 -18.91
C GLU A 35 8.62 1.16 -18.19
N TRP A 36 8.07 1.85 -17.19
CA TRP A 36 6.85 1.44 -16.49
C TRP A 36 5.70 1.14 -17.45
N GLN A 37 5.48 2.00 -18.44
CA GLN A 37 4.41 1.80 -19.43
C GLN A 37 4.63 0.54 -20.27
N LYS A 38 5.89 0.26 -20.63
CA LYS A 38 6.24 -0.95 -21.38
C LYS A 38 6.04 -2.20 -20.52
N GLU A 39 6.39 -2.13 -19.23
CA GLU A 39 6.16 -3.22 -18.29
C GLU A 39 4.69 -3.50 -18.03
N CYS A 40 3.83 -2.47 -17.94
CA CYS A 40 2.38 -2.67 -17.80
C CYS A 40 1.77 -3.42 -18.99
N ALA A 41 2.30 -3.19 -20.20
CA ALA A 41 1.88 -3.91 -21.40
C ALA A 41 2.35 -5.38 -21.42
N LYS A 42 3.35 -5.76 -20.62
CA LYS A 42 3.82 -7.14 -20.51
C LYS A 42 2.95 -7.87 -19.50
N LYS A 43 2.15 -8.82 -19.96
CA LYS A 43 1.43 -9.71 -19.05
C LYS A 43 2.44 -10.68 -18.41
N ALA A 44 2.83 -10.39 -17.17
CA ALA A 44 3.86 -11.14 -16.43
C ALA A 44 3.43 -12.55 -15.98
N TYR A 45 2.17 -12.93 -16.22
CA TYR A 45 1.59 -14.20 -15.79
C TYR A 45 0.48 -14.65 -16.74
N THR A 46 0.27 -15.97 -16.83
CA THR A 46 -0.82 -16.58 -17.61
C THR A 46 -2.05 -16.88 -16.76
N GLU A 47 -1.83 -17.27 -15.50
CA GLU A 47 -2.87 -17.65 -14.54
C GLU A 47 -2.57 -17.00 -13.19
N CYS A 48 -3.62 -16.69 -12.43
CA CYS A 48 -3.52 -16.16 -11.07
C CYS A 48 -4.67 -16.74 -10.21
N PRO A 49 -4.53 -16.75 -8.87
CA PRO A 49 -5.62 -17.15 -7.98
C PRO A 49 -6.85 -16.22 -8.11
N ASP A 50 -8.06 -16.73 -7.86
CA ASP A 50 -9.32 -15.95 -7.94
C ASP A 50 -9.28 -14.62 -7.18
N VAL A 51 -8.60 -14.59 -6.02
CA VAL A 51 -8.46 -13.38 -5.20
C VAL A 51 -7.60 -12.31 -5.86
N VAL A 52 -6.68 -12.68 -6.75
CA VAL A 52 -5.90 -11.75 -7.58
C VAL A 52 -6.75 -11.25 -8.74
N THR A 53 -7.56 -12.12 -9.35
CA THR A 53 -8.54 -11.73 -10.37
C THR A 53 -9.54 -10.68 -9.83
N GLN A 54 -9.90 -10.75 -8.54
CA GLN A 54 -10.69 -9.69 -7.89
C GLN A 54 -10.00 -8.32 -7.93
N VAL A 55 -8.67 -8.27 -7.74
CA VAL A 55 -7.87 -7.04 -7.86
C VAL A 55 -7.79 -6.59 -9.33
N GLU A 56 -7.54 -7.52 -10.26
CA GLU A 56 -7.54 -7.23 -11.71
C GLU A 56 -8.86 -6.59 -12.16
N GLN A 57 -9.98 -7.19 -11.75
CA GLN A 57 -11.30 -6.66 -12.07
C GLN A 57 -11.52 -5.29 -11.43
N GLY A 58 -11.08 -5.08 -10.18
CA GLY A 58 -11.13 -3.77 -9.56
C GLY A 58 -10.30 -2.71 -10.30
N CYS A 59 -9.10 -3.06 -10.79
CA CYS A 59 -8.29 -2.17 -11.63
C CYS A 59 -8.97 -1.88 -12.97
N LYS A 60 -9.65 -2.88 -13.55
CA LYS A 60 -10.41 -2.73 -14.81
C LYS A 60 -11.61 -1.81 -14.63
N ASP A 61 -12.37 -1.98 -13.55
CA ASP A 61 -13.53 -1.15 -13.22
C ASP A 61 -13.15 0.31 -12.98
N LEU A 62 -11.94 0.54 -12.45
CA LEU A 62 -11.34 1.86 -12.28
C LEU A 62 -10.69 2.41 -13.56
N GLY A 63 -10.60 1.64 -14.64
CA GLY A 63 -9.97 2.07 -15.90
C GLY A 63 -8.43 2.21 -15.83
N ILE A 64 -7.78 1.54 -14.87
CA ILE A 64 -6.34 1.68 -14.62
C ILE A 64 -5.54 0.38 -14.82
N LEU A 65 -6.17 -0.69 -15.30
CA LEU A 65 -5.51 -1.99 -15.46
C LEU A 65 -4.23 -1.90 -16.30
N ASP A 66 -4.26 -1.14 -17.40
CA ASP A 66 -3.11 -0.96 -18.31
C ASP A 66 -2.05 0.03 -17.76
N LEU A 67 -2.28 0.60 -16.58
CA LEU A 67 -1.37 1.51 -15.87
C LEU A 67 -0.74 0.85 -14.63
N CYS A 68 -1.12 -0.39 -14.35
CA CYS A 68 -0.72 -1.15 -13.19
C CYS A 68 0.12 -2.37 -13.57
N GLN A 69 0.99 -2.80 -12.67
CA GLN A 69 1.69 -4.07 -12.77
C GLN A 69 1.12 -5.04 -11.74
N ILE A 70 0.78 -6.25 -12.17
CA ILE A 70 0.38 -7.35 -11.27
C ILE A 70 1.48 -8.40 -11.36
N ILE A 71 2.19 -8.57 -10.26
CA ILE A 71 3.49 -9.25 -10.24
C ILE A 71 3.41 -10.46 -9.30
N PRO A 72 3.58 -11.70 -9.81
CA PRO A 72 3.79 -12.86 -8.95
C PRO A 72 5.17 -12.78 -8.29
N VAL A 73 5.22 -13.14 -7.01
CA VAL A 73 6.46 -13.28 -6.24
C VAL A 73 6.54 -14.68 -5.64
N GLU A 74 7.70 -15.01 -5.10
CA GLU A 74 8.00 -16.33 -4.55
C GLU A 74 7.23 -16.58 -3.25
N SER A 75 6.96 -17.85 -2.93
CA SER A 75 6.18 -18.21 -1.73
C SER A 75 6.87 -17.87 -0.42
N ASP A 76 8.20 -17.79 -0.42
CA ASP A 76 9.06 -17.37 0.70
C ASP A 76 9.35 -15.86 0.69
N TYR A 77 8.71 -15.09 -0.20
CA TYR A 77 8.97 -13.66 -0.38
C TYR A 77 8.89 -12.84 0.93
N TYR A 78 7.99 -13.22 1.85
CA TYR A 78 7.85 -12.52 3.14
C TYR A 78 8.87 -12.93 4.20
N ASP A 79 9.62 -14.01 3.97
CA ASP A 79 10.75 -14.40 4.81
C ASP A 79 12.02 -13.59 4.48
N TRP A 80 12.01 -12.88 3.35
CA TRP A 80 13.12 -12.06 2.89
C TRP A 80 13.17 -10.69 3.57
N GLU A 81 14.37 -10.12 3.64
CA GLU A 81 14.58 -8.73 4.04
C GLU A 81 13.82 -7.76 3.12
N LEU A 82 13.30 -6.67 3.69
CA LEU A 82 12.44 -5.74 2.94
C LEU A 82 13.13 -5.14 1.71
N GLN A 83 14.44 -4.95 1.76
CA GLN A 83 15.20 -4.46 0.60
C GLN A 83 15.24 -5.49 -0.54
N GLN A 84 15.44 -6.77 -0.23
CA GLN A 84 15.45 -7.83 -1.23
C GLN A 84 14.07 -7.95 -1.89
N ARG A 85 13.01 -7.84 -1.09
CA ARG A 85 11.63 -7.75 -1.56
C ARG A 85 11.39 -6.59 -2.51
N ALA A 86 12.00 -5.43 -2.26
CA ALA A 86 11.91 -4.25 -3.13
C ALA A 86 12.59 -4.51 -4.48
N PHE A 87 13.82 -5.05 -4.47
CA PHE A 87 14.51 -5.42 -5.71
C PHE A 87 13.73 -6.42 -6.55
N ARG A 88 13.08 -7.40 -5.93
CA ARG A 88 12.30 -8.42 -6.64
C ARG A 88 11.17 -7.84 -7.49
N VAL A 89 10.58 -6.73 -7.08
CA VAL A 89 9.49 -6.06 -7.83
C VAL A 89 9.99 -4.84 -8.60
N ASN A 90 11.31 -4.66 -8.69
CA ASN A 90 11.96 -3.49 -9.28
C ASN A 90 11.52 -2.16 -8.64
N ALA A 91 11.26 -2.19 -7.32
CA ALA A 91 10.97 -0.99 -6.56
C ALA A 91 12.25 -0.17 -6.36
N PRO A 92 12.20 1.17 -6.52
CA PRO A 92 13.37 2.03 -6.38
C PRO A 92 14.07 1.93 -5.02
N SER A 93 13.28 1.71 -3.97
CA SER A 93 13.77 1.51 -2.61
C SER A 93 12.73 0.81 -1.72
N LYS A 94 13.13 0.39 -0.52
CA LYS A 94 12.21 -0.19 0.48
C LYS A 94 11.08 0.77 0.92
N GLU A 95 11.27 2.07 0.76
CA GLU A 95 10.30 3.12 1.04
C GLU A 95 9.09 3.06 0.07
N HIS A 96 9.28 2.51 -1.13
CA HIS A 96 8.21 2.34 -2.12
C HIS A 96 7.34 1.10 -1.83
N MET A 97 7.83 0.20 -0.96
CA MET A 97 7.07 -0.95 -0.49
C MET A 97 6.04 -0.48 0.54
N CYS A 98 4.77 -0.60 0.20
CA CYS A 98 3.66 -0.16 1.02
C CYS A 98 2.78 -1.33 1.48
N LYS A 99 2.06 -1.13 2.57
CA LYS A 99 1.05 -2.04 3.09
C LYS A 99 -0.27 -1.32 3.19
N SER A 100 -1.35 -2.04 2.92
CA SER A 100 -2.70 -1.60 3.26
C SER A 100 -3.20 -2.39 4.47
N VAL A 101 -3.83 -1.69 5.41
CA VAL A 101 -4.41 -2.28 6.62
C VAL A 101 -5.78 -1.67 6.88
N VAL A 102 -6.75 -2.48 7.30
CA VAL A 102 -8.05 -1.98 7.72
C VAL A 102 -7.98 -1.56 9.17
N LEU A 103 -8.25 -0.29 9.44
CA LEU A 103 -8.40 0.24 10.79
C LEU A 103 -9.87 0.45 11.11
N GLU A 104 -10.26 0.03 12.31
CA GLU A 104 -11.59 0.17 12.88
C GLU A 104 -11.60 1.27 13.93
N ASN A 105 -12.55 2.19 13.83
CA ASN A 105 -12.95 3.06 14.92
C ASN A 105 -13.85 2.30 15.90
N THR A 106 -13.25 1.68 16.92
CA THR A 106 -13.99 0.84 17.89
C THR A 106 -14.92 1.64 18.81
N ARG A 107 -14.98 2.97 18.66
CA ARG A 107 -15.89 3.87 19.39
C ARG A 107 -16.86 4.59 18.46
N CYS A 108 -16.90 4.24 17.18
CA CYS A 108 -17.94 4.67 16.27
C CYS A 108 -19.30 4.13 16.76
N THR A 109 -20.34 4.95 16.69
CA THR A 109 -21.67 4.59 17.22
C THR A 109 -22.59 3.96 16.18
N HIS A 110 -22.15 3.85 14.94
CA HIS A 110 -22.89 3.22 13.85
C HIS A 110 -22.01 2.19 13.13
N GLU A 111 -22.64 1.25 12.44
CA GLU A 111 -21.95 0.28 11.58
C GLU A 111 -21.83 0.76 10.14
N ASP A 112 -22.47 1.89 9.80
CA ASP A 112 -22.48 2.43 8.45
C ASP A 112 -21.08 2.88 7.99
N ILE A 113 -20.79 2.63 6.73
CA ILE A 113 -19.55 3.00 6.02
C ILE A 113 -19.83 3.92 4.82
N SER A 114 -21.09 4.31 4.60
CA SER A 114 -21.51 5.14 3.47
C SER A 114 -20.98 6.58 3.54
N ASP A 115 -20.74 7.09 4.75
CA ASP A 115 -20.17 8.41 4.97
C ASP A 115 -18.64 8.32 5.09
N PRO A 116 -17.87 8.67 4.04
CA PRO A 116 -16.42 8.58 4.07
C PRO A 116 -15.77 9.55 5.07
N ASN A 117 -16.49 10.58 5.53
CA ASN A 117 -15.97 11.56 6.48
C ASN A 117 -16.13 11.11 7.94
N TYR A 118 -16.95 10.08 8.20
CA TYR A 118 -17.09 9.47 9.52
C TYR A 118 -17.37 7.96 9.46
N SER A 119 -16.61 7.24 8.64
CA SER A 119 -16.75 5.78 8.55
C SER A 119 -16.24 5.08 9.82
N ARG A 120 -16.85 3.93 10.14
CA ARG A 120 -16.32 3.01 11.15
C ARG A 120 -14.97 2.42 10.72
N TYR A 121 -14.82 2.10 9.44
CA TYR A 121 -13.62 1.44 8.90
C TYR A 121 -12.92 2.35 7.89
N TYR A 122 -11.58 2.31 7.89
CA TYR A 122 -10.75 2.93 6.85
C TYR A 122 -9.69 1.94 6.39
N CYS A 123 -9.46 1.86 5.08
CA CYS A 123 -8.31 1.18 4.54
C CYS A 123 -7.15 2.17 4.51
N VAL A 124 -6.15 1.98 5.38
CA VAL A 124 -5.02 2.89 5.53
C VAL A 124 -3.81 2.31 4.82
N ILE A 125 -3.20 3.12 3.94
CA ILE A 125 -2.01 2.76 3.19
C ILE A 125 -0.82 3.54 3.75
N THR A 126 0.24 2.82 4.11
CA THR A 126 1.50 3.40 4.59
C THR A 126 2.69 2.58 4.11
N GLN A 127 3.89 3.16 4.16
CA GLN A 127 5.15 2.49 3.82
C GLN A 127 5.46 1.38 4.84
N TYR A 128 6.06 0.25 4.43
CA TYR A 128 6.42 -0.82 5.37
C TYR A 128 7.38 -0.35 6.47
N VAL A 129 8.27 0.58 6.13
CA VAL A 129 9.27 1.18 7.03
C VAL A 129 8.67 2.12 8.08
N LYS A 130 7.37 2.45 8.00
CA LYS A 130 6.69 3.34 8.95
C LYS A 130 5.47 2.67 9.60
N PRO A 131 5.28 2.81 10.92
CA PRO A 131 4.01 2.47 11.56
C PRO A 131 2.94 3.53 11.22
N VAL A 132 1.66 3.18 11.35
CA VAL A 132 0.57 4.17 11.26
C VAL A 132 0.46 4.92 12.57
N ASN A 133 0.61 6.25 12.54
CA ASN A 133 0.35 7.09 13.71
C ASN A 133 -1.17 7.28 13.92
N THR A 134 -1.76 6.47 14.81
CA THR A 134 -3.20 6.48 15.07
C THR A 134 -3.69 7.78 15.72
N GLN A 135 -2.83 8.54 16.40
CA GLN A 135 -3.18 9.85 16.95
C GLN A 135 -3.29 10.91 15.86
N LYS A 136 -2.40 10.90 14.86
CA LYS A 136 -2.52 11.76 13.68
C LYS A 136 -3.73 11.37 12.83
N LEU A 137 -3.96 10.08 12.61
CA LEU A 137 -5.17 9.58 11.94
C LEU A 137 -6.45 10.07 12.63
N LEU A 138 -6.52 9.95 13.96
CA LEU A 138 -7.66 10.46 14.73
C LEU A 138 -7.88 11.95 14.48
N ASN A 139 -6.81 12.75 14.50
CA ASN A 139 -6.92 14.20 14.30
C ASN A 139 -7.38 14.53 12.88
N PHE A 140 -6.89 13.80 11.88
CA PHE A 140 -7.33 13.91 10.49
C PHE A 140 -8.82 13.60 10.34
N CYS A 141 -9.28 12.44 10.80
CA CYS A 141 -10.68 12.03 10.68
C CYS A 141 -11.64 12.95 11.44
N ARG A 142 -11.20 13.55 12.56
CA ARG A 142 -11.97 14.60 13.24
C ARG A 142 -12.09 15.87 12.41
N GLY A 143 -11.06 16.20 11.63
CA GLY A 143 -11.05 17.32 10.70
C GLY A 143 -12.11 17.19 9.59
N LEU A 144 -12.36 15.96 9.11
CA LEU A 144 -13.33 15.69 8.04
C LEU A 144 -14.78 16.10 8.39
N LYS A 145 -15.11 16.17 9.68
CA LYS A 145 -16.40 16.64 10.20
C LYS A 145 -16.29 17.95 10.98
N ASN A 146 -15.32 18.80 10.63
CA ASN A 146 -15.09 20.10 11.30
C ASN A 146 -15.01 20.00 12.84
N LYS A 147 -14.57 18.84 13.36
CA LYS A 147 -14.49 18.51 14.79
C LYS A 147 -15.84 18.55 15.54
N GLU A 148 -16.97 18.50 14.84
CA GLU A 148 -18.33 18.44 15.41
C GLU A 148 -18.52 17.20 16.27
N ILE A 149 -17.93 16.08 15.85
CA ILE A 149 -17.97 14.82 16.59
C ILE A 149 -16.91 14.83 17.71
N SER A 150 -17.36 14.58 18.93
CA SER A 150 -16.49 14.54 20.11
C SER A 150 -15.37 13.50 19.96
N LYS A 151 -14.15 13.87 20.39
CA LYS A 151 -12.96 13.00 20.39
C LYS A 151 -13.21 11.63 21.04
N LYS A 152 -14.13 11.54 22.01
CA LYS A 152 -14.43 10.28 22.71
C LYS A 152 -14.98 9.19 21.78
N TYR A 153 -15.56 9.55 20.63
CA TYR A 153 -16.09 8.62 19.63
C TYR A 153 -15.07 8.19 18.57
N TYR A 154 -13.78 8.41 18.83
CA TYR A 154 -12.68 7.98 17.96
C TYR A 154 -11.70 7.13 18.75
N ASN A 155 -11.46 5.90 18.28
CA ASN A 155 -10.39 5.02 18.72
C ASN A 155 -10.04 4.04 17.60
N TYR A 156 -9.03 4.39 16.79
CA TYR A 156 -8.61 3.55 15.68
C TYR A 156 -7.71 2.41 16.15
N ARG A 157 -8.10 1.18 15.83
CA ARG A 157 -7.35 -0.06 16.08
C ARG A 157 -7.29 -0.88 14.80
N LEU A 158 -6.33 -1.80 14.72
CA LEU A 158 -6.32 -2.75 13.62
C LEU A 158 -7.60 -3.59 13.69
N ALA A 159 -8.34 -3.68 12.59
CA ALA A 159 -9.52 -4.51 12.51
C ALA A 159 -9.15 -5.99 12.70
N ASP A 160 -10.08 -6.76 13.24
CA ASP A 160 -9.92 -8.21 13.32
C ASP A 160 -9.70 -8.80 11.91
N PRO A 161 -8.82 -9.80 11.73
CA PRO A 161 -8.57 -10.42 10.43
C PRO A 161 -9.82 -10.94 9.72
N GLU A 162 -10.81 -11.48 10.44
CA GLU A 162 -12.06 -11.97 9.86
C GLU A 162 -12.93 -10.81 9.37
N VAL A 163 -12.97 -9.71 10.13
CA VAL A 163 -13.66 -8.47 9.73
C VAL A 163 -12.99 -7.90 8.49
N SER A 164 -11.65 -7.78 8.48
CA SER A 164 -10.88 -7.32 7.32
C SER A 164 -11.14 -8.20 6.09
N LEU A 165 -11.21 -9.53 6.24
CA LEU A 165 -11.51 -10.45 5.16
C LEU A 165 -12.93 -10.26 4.62
N LYS A 166 -13.93 -10.10 5.49
CA LYS A 166 -15.32 -9.86 5.08
C LYS A 166 -15.47 -8.56 4.30
N LEU A 167 -14.79 -7.52 4.77
CA LEU A 167 -14.81 -6.18 4.22
C LEU A 167 -14.07 -6.06 2.88
N THR A 168 -12.87 -6.65 2.79
CA THR A 168 -11.98 -6.48 1.64
C THR A 168 -12.05 -7.64 0.66
N GLY A 169 -12.37 -8.85 1.13
CA GLY A 169 -12.21 -10.08 0.37
C GLY A 169 -10.80 -10.68 0.45
N TYR A 170 -9.86 -10.02 1.14
CA TYR A 170 -8.45 -10.41 1.16
C TYR A 170 -7.99 -10.86 2.53
N LYS A 171 -7.14 -11.89 2.56
CA LYS A 171 -6.51 -12.37 3.79
C LYS A 171 -5.40 -11.42 4.24
N LYS A 172 -5.07 -11.49 5.54
CA LYS A 172 -3.91 -10.80 6.12
C LYS A 172 -2.66 -11.07 5.28
N GLY A 173 -1.88 -10.02 5.00
CA GLY A 173 -0.66 -10.09 4.17
C GLY A 173 -0.88 -9.96 2.66
N GLY A 174 -2.13 -10.04 2.19
CA GLY A 174 -2.53 -9.81 0.79
C GLY A 174 -3.52 -8.67 0.60
N VAL A 175 -3.85 -7.91 1.66
CA VAL A 175 -4.87 -6.85 1.57
C VAL A 175 -4.49 -5.84 0.49
N CYS A 176 -5.41 -5.63 -0.45
CA CYS A 176 -5.36 -4.63 -1.50
C CYS A 176 -6.47 -3.60 -1.26
N PRO A 177 -6.22 -2.29 -1.43
CA PRO A 177 -7.27 -1.27 -1.38
C PRO A 177 -8.16 -1.26 -2.63
N ILE A 178 -7.80 -1.99 -3.69
CA ILE A 178 -8.58 -2.06 -4.94
C ILE A 178 -9.40 -3.35 -4.97
N GLY A 179 -10.61 -3.26 -5.53
CA GLY A 179 -11.51 -4.40 -5.67
C GLY A 179 -12.10 -4.90 -4.35
N MET A 180 -12.12 -4.09 -3.29
CA MET A 180 -12.68 -4.49 -1.99
C MET A 180 -14.17 -4.85 -2.11
N LYS A 181 -14.62 -5.83 -1.33
CA LYS A 181 -16.04 -6.25 -1.30
C LYS A 181 -17.00 -5.17 -0.79
N GLN A 182 -16.49 -4.24 -0.01
CA GLN A 182 -17.23 -3.11 0.55
C GLN A 182 -16.48 -1.80 0.22
N PRO A 183 -17.19 -0.69 -0.03
CA PRO A 183 -16.59 0.58 -0.44
C PRO A 183 -15.99 1.34 0.76
N ILE A 184 -15.02 0.73 1.43
CA ILE A 184 -14.37 1.34 2.60
C ILE A 184 -13.51 2.53 2.14
N PRO A 185 -13.63 3.70 2.77
CA PRO A 185 -12.81 4.85 2.41
C PRO A 185 -11.33 4.56 2.59
N ILE A 186 -10.52 5.05 1.66
CA ILE A 186 -9.07 4.85 1.64
C ILE A 186 -8.38 6.11 2.17
N ILE A 187 -7.38 5.92 3.03
CA ILE A 187 -6.48 6.99 3.49
C ILE A 187 -5.05 6.61 3.11
N LEU A 188 -4.43 7.43 2.26
CA LEU A 188 -3.03 7.34 1.86
C LEU A 188 -2.16 8.22 2.76
N ALA A 189 -1.09 7.66 3.31
CA ALA A 189 -0.09 8.44 4.04
C ALA A 189 0.58 9.47 3.12
N GLU A 190 0.63 10.74 3.53
CA GLU A 190 1.20 11.85 2.75
C GLU A 190 2.65 11.60 2.32
N SER A 191 3.43 10.86 3.10
CA SER A 191 4.81 10.51 2.75
C SER A 191 4.94 9.70 1.47
N ILE A 192 3.90 8.96 1.07
CA ILE A 192 3.86 8.24 -0.20
C ILE A 192 3.83 9.20 -1.39
N THR A 193 3.21 10.38 -1.24
CA THR A 193 3.17 11.42 -2.29
C THR A 193 4.52 12.08 -2.55
N LYS A 194 5.52 11.80 -1.70
CA LYS A 194 6.88 12.36 -1.74
C LYS A 194 7.92 11.34 -2.22
N LEU A 195 7.47 10.17 -2.69
CA LEU A 195 8.35 9.16 -3.27
C LEU A 195 8.88 9.62 -4.62
N GLU A 196 10.13 9.25 -4.89
CA GLU A 196 10.80 9.53 -6.16
C GLU A 196 11.57 8.27 -6.59
N PRO A 197 11.20 7.63 -7.72
CA PRO A 197 10.00 7.86 -8.54
C PRO A 197 8.66 7.72 -7.81
N PRO A 198 7.58 8.41 -8.23
CA PRO A 198 6.29 8.41 -7.53
C PRO A 198 5.46 7.14 -7.83
N VAL A 199 5.94 5.98 -7.39
CA VAL A 199 5.28 4.67 -7.51
C VAL A 199 5.17 3.97 -6.17
N ILE A 200 4.18 3.07 -6.03
CA ILE A 200 4.04 2.22 -4.85
C ILE A 200 3.78 0.77 -5.22
N TYR A 201 4.20 -0.11 -4.31
CA TYR A 201 3.95 -1.54 -4.40
C TYR A 201 3.13 -2.01 -3.19
N LEU A 202 1.98 -2.60 -3.46
CA LEU A 202 1.00 -3.08 -2.49
C LEU A 202 0.78 -4.59 -2.64
N GLY A 203 0.07 -5.21 -1.69
CA GLY A 203 -0.48 -6.55 -1.90
C GLY A 203 -1.53 -6.55 -3.00
N ALA A 204 -1.57 -7.61 -3.81
CA ALA A 204 -2.56 -7.80 -4.88
C ALA A 204 -3.56 -8.91 -4.54
N GLY A 205 -4.18 -8.86 -3.36
CA GLY A 205 -5.21 -9.80 -2.93
C GLY A 205 -4.67 -11.14 -2.40
N HIS A 206 -3.44 -11.48 -2.76
CA HIS A 206 -2.71 -12.67 -2.30
C HIS A 206 -1.35 -12.29 -1.73
N ILE A 207 -0.81 -13.15 -0.85
CA ILE A 207 0.49 -12.94 -0.21
C ILE A 207 1.61 -12.95 -1.27
N ASP A 208 1.55 -13.92 -2.19
CA ASP A 208 2.53 -14.10 -3.27
C ASP A 208 2.31 -13.19 -4.50
N TRP A 209 1.52 -12.12 -4.36
CA TRP A 209 1.22 -11.22 -5.47
C TRP A 209 1.30 -9.75 -5.06
N LYS A 210 1.82 -8.92 -5.96
CA LYS A 210 1.99 -7.48 -5.75
C LYS A 210 1.33 -6.66 -6.84
N LEU A 211 0.79 -5.52 -6.44
CA LEU A 211 0.28 -4.48 -7.31
C LEU A 211 1.28 -3.34 -7.28
N GLY A 212 1.94 -3.09 -8.40
CA GLY A 212 2.69 -1.87 -8.66
C GLY A 212 1.77 -0.84 -9.32
N ILE A 213 1.76 0.39 -8.83
CA ILE A 213 0.95 1.48 -9.40
C ILE A 213 1.61 2.85 -9.20
N PRO A 214 1.54 3.78 -10.17
CA PRO A 214 1.91 5.17 -9.96
C PRO A 214 1.02 5.86 -8.91
N VAL A 215 1.62 6.72 -8.08
CA VAL A 215 0.92 7.36 -6.97
C VAL A 215 -0.22 8.26 -7.47
N SER A 216 0.01 9.02 -8.55
CA SER A 216 -1.03 9.87 -9.16
C SER A 216 -2.21 9.04 -9.67
N THR A 217 -1.94 7.98 -10.43
CA THR A 217 -2.95 7.04 -10.93
C THR A 217 -3.80 6.47 -9.79
N PHE A 218 -3.16 6.07 -8.69
CA PHE A 218 -3.87 5.56 -7.52
C PHE A 218 -4.80 6.60 -6.89
N ILE A 219 -4.30 7.82 -6.66
CA ILE A 219 -5.08 8.90 -6.03
C ILE A 219 -6.26 9.30 -6.90
N GLU A 220 -6.02 9.51 -8.20
CA GLU A 220 -7.05 9.93 -9.16
C GLU A 220 -8.15 8.89 -9.33
N ALA A 221 -7.78 7.61 -9.44
CA ALA A 221 -8.74 6.54 -9.65
C ALA A 221 -9.56 6.23 -8.40
N THR A 222 -8.96 6.30 -7.21
CA THR A 222 -9.63 5.91 -5.96
C THR A 222 -10.30 7.06 -5.23
N ASN A 223 -9.95 8.31 -5.58
CA ASN A 223 -10.34 9.51 -4.82
C ASN A 223 -10.03 9.38 -3.31
N CYS A 224 -8.93 8.69 -2.98
CA CYS A 224 -8.56 8.47 -1.58
C CYS A 224 -8.23 9.77 -0.86
N PHE A 225 -8.39 9.79 0.46
CA PHE A 225 -7.87 10.86 1.28
C PHE A 225 -6.35 10.80 1.37
N VAL A 226 -5.68 11.95 1.41
CA VAL A 226 -4.25 12.05 1.72
C VAL A 226 -4.10 12.71 3.09
N ALA A 227 -3.36 12.06 3.99
CA ALA A 227 -3.20 12.53 5.36
C ALA A 227 -1.77 12.38 5.86
N ASN A 228 -1.29 13.36 6.64
CA ASN A 228 -0.02 13.22 7.35
C ASN A 228 -0.16 12.18 8.48
N LEU A 229 0.43 10.99 8.28
CA LEU A 229 0.36 9.86 9.20
C LEU A 229 1.73 9.46 9.80
N ASP A 230 2.78 10.23 9.51
CA ASP A 230 4.16 9.98 9.93
C ASP A 230 4.45 10.40 11.37
#